data_AF-A0A9D9VT63-F1
#
_entry.id   AF-A0A9D9VT63-F1
#
_cell.length_a   1.000
_cell.length_b   1.000
_cell.length_c   1.000
_cell.angle_alpha   90.00
_cell.angle_beta   90.00
_cell.angle_gamma   90.00
#
_symmetry.space_group_name_H-M   'P 1'
#
loop_
_entity.id
_entity.type
_entity.pdbx_description
1 polymer ?
#
loop_
_entity_poly.entity_id
_entity_poly.type
_entity_poly.pdbx_seq_one_letter_code
_entity_poly.pdbx_strand_id
1 'polypeptide(L)'
;MNLFRRPDYDSDATQFLNELKRNNPKLPAQQAAGRALLWEPALPDAAEQQALEAGFKEAEVPHALSGSYASVFVQSPCALASSTASDA
;
A
#
# COMPACT_ATOMS: atom_id res chain seq x y z
N MET A 1 -22.74 -35.24 11.06
CA MET A 1 -23.42 -34.48 12.13
C MET A 1 -22.62 -34.61 13.40
N ASN A 2 -22.12 -33.50 13.96
CA ASN A 2 -21.51 -33.53 15.29
C ASN A 2 -22.58 -33.36 16.36
N LEU A 3 -22.98 -34.48 16.95
CA LEU A 3 -24.04 -34.57 17.96
C LEU A 3 -23.72 -33.84 19.28
N PHE A 4 -22.46 -33.41 19.48
CA PHE A 4 -21.99 -32.76 20.71
C PHE A 4 -21.29 -31.41 20.49
N ARG A 5 -21.45 -30.78 19.32
CA ARG A 5 -20.93 -29.41 19.18
C ARG A 5 -21.87 -28.45 19.91
N ARG A 6 -21.29 -27.66 20.82
CA ARG A 6 -21.96 -26.46 21.33
C ARG A 6 -22.21 -25.52 20.15
N PRO A 7 -23.35 -24.82 20.11
CA PRO A 7 -23.58 -23.78 19.11
C PRO A 7 -22.47 -22.73 19.24
N ASP A 8 -22.03 -22.20 18.10
CA ASP A 8 -21.05 -21.11 18.09
C ASP A 8 -21.66 -19.89 18.78
N TYR A 9 -20.85 -19.16 19.54
CA TYR A 9 -21.29 -17.94 20.20
C TYR A 9 -21.67 -16.90 19.14
N ASP A 10 -22.87 -16.35 19.26
CA ASP A 10 -23.33 -15.25 18.43
C ASP A 10 -23.48 -13.98 19.26
N SER A 11 -22.75 -12.94 18.90
CA SER A 11 -22.80 -11.66 19.62
C SER A 11 -24.09 -10.91 19.32
N ASP A 12 -24.52 -10.05 20.24
CA ASP A 12 -25.69 -9.18 20.03
C ASP A 12 -25.54 -8.33 18.76
N ALA A 13 -24.32 -7.88 18.47
CA ALA A 13 -24.01 -7.14 17.25
C ALA A 13 -24.24 -7.97 16.00
N THR A 14 -23.82 -9.24 16.00
CA THR A 14 -24.02 -10.14 14.86
C THR A 14 -25.50 -10.46 14.66
N GLN A 15 -26.25 -10.72 15.74
CA GLN A 15 -27.70 -10.94 15.68
C GLN A 15 -28.41 -9.71 15.09
N PHE A 16 -28.08 -8.51 15.57
CA PHE A 16 -28.58 -7.24 15.04
C PHE A 16 -28.27 -7.08 13.55
N LEU A 17 -27.04 -7.36 13.11
CA LEU A 17 -26.66 -7.28 11.69
C LEU A 17 -27.46 -8.28 10.83
N ASN A 18 -27.73 -9.47 11.34
CA ASN A 18 -28.53 -10.48 10.65
C ASN A 18 -29.99 -10.06 10.52
N GLU A 19 -30.56 -9.43 11.54
CA GLU A 19 -31.91 -8.86 11.50
C GLU A 19 -31.99 -7.67 10.56
N LEU A 20 -31.01 -6.77 10.61
CA LEU A 20 -30.94 -5.59 9.75
C LEU A 20 -30.92 -5.98 8.26
N LYS A 21 -30.12 -6.99 7.89
CA LYS A 21 -30.04 -7.51 6.52
C LYS A 21 -31.34 -8.20 6.09
N ARG A 22 -32.01 -8.92 7.00
CA ARG A 22 -33.32 -9.54 6.73
C ARG A 22 -34.40 -8.50 6.46
N ASN A 23 -34.43 -7.44 7.27
CA ASN A 23 -35.41 -6.36 7.13
C ASN A 23 -35.15 -5.52 5.88
N ASN A 24 -33.88 -5.30 5.50
CA ASN A 24 -33.49 -4.46 4.38
C ASN A 24 -32.50 -5.18 3.42
N PRO A 25 -32.97 -6.06 2.53
CA PRO A 25 -32.10 -6.83 1.65
C PRO A 25 -31.35 -5.97 0.62
N LYS A 26 -31.81 -4.74 0.34
CA LYS A 26 -31.16 -3.79 -0.58
C LYS A 26 -30.03 -2.96 0.06
N LEU A 27 -29.91 -2.99 1.40
CA LEU A 27 -28.94 -2.19 2.15
C LEU A 27 -27.48 -2.46 1.77
N PRO A 28 -27.02 -3.72 1.52
CA PRO A 28 -25.63 -3.98 1.16
C PRO A 28 -25.22 -3.31 -0.16
N ALA A 29 -26.13 -3.25 -1.13
CA ALA A 29 -25.88 -2.59 -2.41
C ALA A 29 -25.71 -1.07 -2.23
N GLN A 30 -26.54 -0.45 -1.37
CA GLN A 30 -26.42 0.96 -1.03
C GLN A 30 -25.13 1.25 -0.25
N GLN A 31 -24.74 0.37 0.66
CA GLN A 31 -23.46 0.49 1.38
C GLN A 31 -22.27 0.36 0.42
N ALA A 32 -22.33 -0.57 -0.54
CA ALA A 32 -21.30 -0.69 -1.58
C ALA A 32 -21.22 0.58 -2.44
N ALA A 33 -22.37 1.11 -2.88
CA ALA A 33 -22.41 2.38 -3.62
C ALA A 33 -21.86 3.55 -2.79
N GLY A 34 -22.22 3.65 -1.50
CA GLY A 34 -21.69 4.68 -0.60
C GLY A 34 -20.18 4.57 -0.39
N ARG A 35 -19.64 3.34 -0.29
CA ARG A 35 -18.18 3.12 -0.27
C ARG A 35 -17.54 3.53 -1.58
N ALA A 36 -18.13 3.17 -2.71
CA ALA A 36 -17.60 3.51 -4.02
C ALA A 36 -17.48 5.01 -4.26
N LEU A 37 -18.33 5.83 -3.62
CA LEU A 37 -18.29 7.28 -3.77
C LEU A 37 -17.13 7.96 -3.05
N LEU A 38 -16.72 7.48 -1.87
CA LEU A 38 -15.75 8.16 -1.00
C LEU A 38 -14.45 7.39 -0.78
N TRP A 39 -14.46 6.07 -1.00
CA TRP A 39 -13.39 5.19 -0.57
C TRP A 39 -12.76 4.40 -1.70
N GLU A 40 -13.46 4.17 -2.82
CA GLU A 40 -12.85 3.56 -4.00
C GLU A 40 -12.13 4.66 -4.80
N PRO A 41 -10.79 4.66 -4.85
CA PRO A 41 -10.07 5.62 -5.67
C PRO A 41 -10.42 5.36 -7.14
N ALA A 42 -10.69 6.44 -7.89
CA ALA A 42 -10.80 6.33 -9.33
C ALA A 42 -9.46 5.82 -9.88
N LEU A 43 -9.48 4.69 -10.60
CA LEU A 43 -8.29 4.20 -11.28
C LEU A 43 -7.92 5.22 -12.37
N PRO A 44 -6.69 5.73 -12.36
CA PRO A 44 -6.23 6.67 -13.39
C PRO A 44 -6.17 5.99 -14.76
N ASP A 45 -6.25 6.78 -15.82
CA ASP A 45 -6.07 6.28 -17.19
C ASP A 45 -4.69 5.62 -17.34
N ALA A 46 -4.54 4.68 -18.29
CA ALA A 46 -3.31 3.90 -18.44
C ALA A 46 -2.04 4.77 -18.61
N ALA A 47 -2.16 5.96 -19.18
CA ALA A 47 -1.05 6.91 -19.31
C ALA A 47 -0.67 7.56 -17.97
N GLU A 48 -1.66 7.95 -17.16
CA GLU A 48 -1.45 8.50 -15.82
C GLU A 48 -0.89 7.43 -14.87
N GLN A 49 -1.35 6.19 -15.00
CA GLN A 49 -0.84 5.06 -14.23
C GLN A 49 0.65 4.83 -14.48
N GLN A 50 1.12 4.90 -15.73
CA GLN A 50 2.54 4.79 -16.06
C GLN A 50 3.38 5.91 -15.46
N ALA A 51 2.85 7.14 -15.43
CA ALA A 51 3.54 8.28 -14.83
C ALA A 51 3.66 8.15 -13.29
N LEU A 52 2.59 7.68 -12.62
CA LEU A 52 2.58 7.38 -11.19
C LEU A 52 3.58 6.27 -10.83
N GLU A 53 3.64 5.20 -11.62
CA GLU A 53 4.59 4.11 -11.42
C GLU A 53 6.05 4.57 -11.60
N ALA A 54 6.32 5.43 -12.57
CA ALA A 54 7.65 6.01 -12.77
C ALA A 54 8.07 6.84 -11.55
N GLY A 55 7.18 7.71 -11.06
CA GLY A 55 7.45 8.50 -9.85
C GLY A 55 7.64 7.64 -8.59
N PHE A 56 6.87 6.56 -8.44
CA PHE A 56 7.04 5.62 -7.33
C PHE A 56 8.39 4.88 -7.36
N LYS A 57 8.85 4.45 -8.55
CA LYS A 57 10.15 3.81 -8.73
C LYS A 57 11.31 4.76 -8.44
N GLU A 58 11.16 6.03 -8.79
CA GLU A 58 12.17 7.05 -8.51
C GLU A 58 12.23 7.39 -7.01
N ALA A 59 11.08 7.37 -6.32
CA ALA A 59 10.97 7.61 -4.88
C ALA A 59 11.20 6.34 -4.03
N GLU A 60 11.53 5.20 -4.64
CA GLU A 60 11.73 3.94 -3.93
C GLU A 60 12.94 4.04 -3.00
N VAL A 61 12.67 4.15 -1.70
CA VAL A 61 13.71 4.16 -0.67
C VAL A 61 14.26 2.74 -0.56
N PRO A 62 15.59 2.54 -0.65
CA PRO A 62 16.16 1.20 -0.53
C PRO A 62 15.86 0.62 0.85
N HIS A 63 14.98 -0.37 0.91
CA HIS A 63 14.68 -1.15 2.11
C HIS A 63 15.84 -2.14 2.37
N ALA A 64 16.98 -1.63 2.79
CA ALA A 64 18.19 -2.40 3.03
C ALA A 64 18.16 -3.11 4.39
N LEU A 65 17.17 -3.99 4.65
CA LEU A 65 17.20 -4.94 5.77
C LEU A 65 16.50 -6.26 5.39
N SER A 66 16.96 -6.89 4.31
CA SER A 66 16.83 -8.33 4.10
C SER A 66 17.98 -8.83 3.23
N GLY A 67 19.09 -9.17 3.90
CA GLY A 67 20.02 -10.18 3.41
C GLY A 67 21.10 -9.75 2.41
N SER A 68 22.33 -9.67 2.94
CA SER A 68 23.62 -9.90 2.27
C SER A 68 24.46 -8.66 1.93
N TYR A 69 25.62 -8.65 2.55
CA TYR A 69 26.76 -7.73 2.50
C TYR A 69 27.39 -7.68 1.10
N ALA A 70 26.78 -6.96 0.15
CA ALA A 70 27.43 -6.66 -1.11
C ALA A 70 28.10 -5.29 -1.03
N SER A 71 29.42 -5.32 -0.79
CA SER A 71 30.34 -4.19 -0.78
C SER A 71 30.15 -3.29 -2.01
N VAL A 72 29.79 -2.03 -1.81
CA VAL A 72 29.99 -0.98 -2.82
C VAL A 72 30.90 0.07 -2.22
N PHE A 73 32.17 -0.05 -2.60
CA PHE A 73 33.22 0.93 -2.44
C PHE A 73 32.74 2.28 -3.03
N VAL A 74 32.58 3.30 -2.19
CA VAL A 74 32.44 4.68 -2.66
C VAL A 74 33.85 5.17 -3.04
N GLN A 75 34.19 5.10 -4.33
CA GLN A 75 35.37 5.77 -4.85
C GLN A 75 35.02 7.26 -5.04
N SER A 76 35.27 8.06 -4.00
CA SER A 76 35.16 9.53 -4.07
C SER A 76 36.16 10.12 -5.08
N PRO A 77 35.74 11.06 -5.96
CA PRO A 77 36.65 11.79 -6.83
C PRO A 77 37.29 12.94 -6.04
N CYS A 78 38.37 12.67 -5.33
CA CYS A 78 39.28 13.71 -4.83
C CYS A 78 40.48 13.79 -5.79
N ALA A 79 40.25 14.30 -7.00
CA ALA A 79 41.32 14.64 -7.92
C ALA A 79 40.86 15.80 -8.81
N LEU A 80 41.76 16.78 -9.01
CA LEU A 80 41.62 18.03 -9.75
C LEU A 80 41.07 19.26 -8.99
N ALA A 81 41.83 19.76 -8.01
CA ALA A 81 41.88 21.20 -7.73
C ALA A 81 43.12 21.60 -6.92
N SER A 82 44.33 21.38 -7.46
CA SER A 82 45.55 21.97 -6.89
C SER A 82 46.80 21.81 -7.78
N SER A 83 46.82 22.45 -8.95
CA SER A 83 48.09 22.94 -9.51
C SER A 83 47.82 24.04 -10.55
N THR A 84 48.17 25.28 -10.19
CA THR A 84 48.65 26.40 -11.04
C THR A 84 48.70 27.64 -10.15
N ALA A 85 49.71 27.72 -9.28
CA ALA A 85 50.08 28.95 -8.59
C ALA A 85 51.55 28.87 -8.18
N SER A 86 52.44 28.95 -9.18
CA SER A 86 53.85 29.32 -9.02
C SER A 86 54.35 29.69 -10.42
N ASP A 87 54.37 30.99 -10.73
CA ASP A 87 55.31 31.66 -11.65
C ASP A 87 54.82 33.09 -11.94
N ALA A 88 55.30 34.05 -11.12
CA ALA A 88 55.58 35.45 -11.45
C ALA A 88 56.20 36.14 -10.23
#